data_AF-A0AA92X2L6-F1
#
_entry.id   AF-A0AA92X2L6-F1
#
_cell.length_a   1.000
_cell.length_b   1.000
_cell.length_c   1.000
_cell.angle_alpha   90.00
_cell.angle_beta   90.00
_cell.angle_gamma   90.00
#
_symmetry.space_group_name_H-M   'P 1'
#
loop_
_entity.id
_entity.type
_entity.pdbx_description
1 polymer ?
#
loop_
_entity_poly.entity_id
_entity_poly.type
_entity_poly.pdbx_seq_one_letter_code
_entity_poly.pdbx_strand_id
1 'polypeptide(L)'
;MTLLEVMVALMIFAIGCMALIKTTGRQVQSLGVIEAKNVALWVADNQLTLLQLDVSPLAQTWRQGTTEMADETWYWRYRGRDTTDVGMRAIEMEVRRNPQAQNALVRLLAYRESP
;
A
#
# COMPACT_ATOMS: atom_id res chain seq x y z
N MET A 1 1.20 57.27 -1.58
CA MET A 1 1.00 55.80 -1.53
C MET A 1 -0.48 55.55 -1.40
N THR A 2 -1.05 54.74 -2.29
CA THR A 2 -2.50 54.73 -2.59
C THR A 2 -3.16 53.42 -2.15
N LEU A 3 -4.50 53.42 -2.00
CA LEU A 3 -5.29 52.22 -1.66
C LEU A 3 -5.12 51.06 -2.66
N LEU A 4 -4.88 51.39 -3.94
CA LEU A 4 -4.60 50.42 -5.00
C LEU A 4 -3.39 49.55 -4.65
N GLU A 5 -2.36 50.14 -4.06
CA GLU A 5 -1.12 49.46 -3.67
C GLU A 5 -1.38 48.39 -2.61
N VAL A 6 -2.20 48.72 -1.61
CA VAL A 6 -2.61 47.79 -0.53
C VAL A 6 -3.50 46.67 -1.07
N MET A 7 -4.41 46.99 -1.99
CA MET A 7 -5.28 45.99 -2.62
C MET A 7 -4.49 44.99 -3.47
N VAL A 8 -3.52 45.48 -4.25
CA VAL A 8 -2.62 44.63 -5.05
C VAL A 8 -1.73 43.78 -4.13
N ALA A 9 -1.19 44.36 -3.06
CA ALA A 9 -0.39 43.61 -2.08
C ALA A 9 -1.19 42.47 -1.44
N LEU A 10 -2.44 42.73 -1.02
CA LEU A 10 -3.34 41.73 -0.46
C LEU A 10 -3.70 40.64 -1.49
N MET A 11 -3.90 41.02 -2.75
CA MET A 11 -4.20 40.06 -3.82
C MET A 11 -3.02 39.09 -4.04
N ILE A 12 -1.80 39.61 -4.15
CA ILE A 12 -0.60 38.80 -4.33
C ILE A 12 -0.38 37.90 -3.10
N PHE A 13 -0.56 38.46 -1.89
CA PHE A 13 -0.45 37.71 -0.64
C PHE A 13 -1.47 36.57 -0.56
N ALA A 14 -2.73 36.82 -0.91
CA ALA A 14 -3.78 35.81 -0.91
C ALA A 14 -3.48 34.64 -1.87
N ILE A 15 -2.95 34.93 -3.06
CA ILE A 15 -2.54 33.90 -4.02
C ILE A 15 -1.39 33.05 -3.45
N GLY A 16 -0.41 33.69 -2.80
CA GLY A 16 0.68 32.99 -2.10
C GLY A 16 0.18 32.07 -0.99
N CYS A 17 -0.75 32.55 -0.16
CA CYS A 17 -1.39 31.75 0.90
C CYS A 17 -2.16 30.55 0.34
N MET A 18 -2.87 30.69 -0.78
CA MET A 18 -3.55 29.55 -1.43
C MET A 18 -2.57 28.48 -1.91
N ALA A 19 -1.42 28.88 -2.46
CA ALA A 19 -0.38 27.96 -2.87
C ALA A 19 0.21 27.19 -1.68
N LEU A 20 0.48 27.90 -0.57
CA LEU A 20 0.94 27.31 0.69
C LEU A 20 -0.06 26.28 1.24
N ILE A 21 -1.34 26.64 1.36
CA ILE A 21 -2.39 25.74 1.86
C ILE A 21 -2.49 24.49 0.98
N LYS A 22 -2.47 24.66 -0.35
CA LYS A 22 -2.48 23.52 -1.30
C LYS A 22 -1.29 22.60 -1.09
N THR A 23 -0.09 23.15 -0.91
CA THR A 23 1.12 22.35 -0.68
C THR A 23 1.04 21.57 0.63
N THR A 24 0.64 22.23 1.72
CA THR A 24 0.46 21.58 3.03
C THR A 24 -0.60 20.48 2.98
N GLY A 25 -1.74 20.72 2.31
CA GLY A 25 -2.79 19.71 2.14
C GLY A 25 -2.31 18.47 1.37
N ARG A 26 -1.49 18.65 0.32
CA ARG A 26 -0.86 17.53 -0.41
C ARG A 26 0.08 16.72 0.48
N GLN A 27 0.82 17.37 1.36
CA GLN A 27 1.75 16.70 2.26
C GLN A 27 1.01 15.80 3.28
N VAL A 28 -0.11 16.28 3.84
CA VAL A 28 -0.97 15.47 4.73
C VAL A 28 -1.55 14.26 4.00
N GLN A 29 -2.04 14.44 2.77
CA GLN A 29 -2.58 13.32 1.98
C GLN A 29 -1.50 12.26 1.69
N SER A 30 -0.27 12.70 1.42
CA SER A 30 0.86 11.79 1.21
C SER A 30 1.21 10.95 2.45
N LEU A 31 1.08 11.52 3.66
CA LEU A 31 1.35 10.80 4.91
C LEU A 31 0.36 9.64 5.12
N GLY A 32 -0.94 9.87 4.88
CA GLY A 32 -1.94 8.81 5.02
C GLY A 32 -1.74 7.64 4.04
N VAL A 33 -1.21 7.90 2.85
CA VAL A 33 -0.86 6.83 1.88
C VAL A 33 0.34 6.02 2.36
N ILE A 34 1.34 6.66 2.97
CA ILE A 34 2.52 5.98 3.52
C ILE A 34 2.12 5.10 4.70
N GLU A 35 1.29 5.62 5.60
CA GLU A 35 0.77 4.87 6.75
C GLU A 35 0.00 3.63 6.29
N ALA A 36 -0.94 3.78 5.35
CA ALA A 36 -1.68 2.66 4.78
C ALA A 36 -0.76 1.61 4.14
N LYS A 37 0.35 2.03 3.52
CA LYS A 37 1.36 1.11 2.96
C LYS A 37 2.11 0.35 4.04
N ASN A 38 2.46 0.99 5.15
CA ASN A 38 3.13 0.32 6.26
C ASN A 38 2.23 -0.76 6.88
N VAL A 39 0.96 -0.44 7.14
CA VAL A 39 0.01 -1.43 7.67
C VAL A 39 -0.21 -2.58 6.68
N ALA A 40 -0.37 -2.27 5.39
CA ALA A 40 -0.50 -3.29 4.36
C ALA A 40 0.75 -4.20 4.25
N LEU A 41 1.94 -3.63 4.47
CA LEU A 41 3.20 -4.38 4.51
C LEU A 41 3.23 -5.34 5.70
N TRP A 42 2.86 -4.87 6.90
CA TRP A 42 2.76 -5.73 8.08
C TRP A 42 1.74 -6.86 7.91
N VAL A 43 0.59 -6.57 7.28
CA VAL A 43 -0.37 -7.60 6.88
C VAL A 43 0.28 -8.62 5.94
N ALA A 44 1.00 -8.17 4.92
CA ALA A 44 1.67 -9.04 3.96
C ALA A 44 2.73 -9.93 4.63
N ASP A 45 3.56 -9.37 5.51
CA ASP A 45 4.61 -10.07 6.25
C ASP A 45 4.03 -11.13 7.19
N ASN A 46 2.96 -10.80 7.91
CA ASN A 46 2.27 -11.76 8.78
C ASN A 46 1.71 -12.93 7.96
N GLN A 47 1.02 -12.65 6.86
CA GLN A 47 0.47 -13.71 6.01
C GLN A 47 1.57 -14.55 5.35
N LEU A 48 2.66 -13.92 4.92
CA LEU A 48 3.79 -14.63 4.36
C LEU A 48 4.46 -15.56 5.38
N THR A 49 4.63 -15.09 6.62
CA THR A 49 5.18 -15.89 7.72
C THR A 49 4.30 -17.11 7.98
N LEU A 50 2.98 -16.95 7.99
CA LEU A 50 2.05 -18.08 8.12
C LEU A 50 2.22 -19.10 6.97
N LEU A 51 2.43 -18.63 5.74
CA LEU A 51 2.67 -19.51 4.59
C LEU A 51 4.04 -20.20 4.60
N GLN A 52 5.04 -19.61 5.26
CA GLN A 52 6.34 -20.24 5.46
C GLN A 52 6.28 -21.34 6.53
N LEU A 53 5.42 -21.17 7.55
CA LEU A 53 5.18 -22.16 8.59
C LEU A 53 4.26 -23.31 8.11
N ASP A 54 3.44 -23.08 7.10
CA ASP A 54 2.57 -24.10 6.52
C ASP A 54 3.36 -25.05 5.59
N VAL A 55 3.38 -26.33 5.97
CA VAL A 55 4.05 -27.42 5.24
C VAL A 55 3.26 -27.82 3.98
N SER A 56 2.02 -27.36 3.83
CA SER A 56 1.17 -27.67 2.68
C SER A 56 1.75 -27.12 1.38
N PRO A 57 1.56 -27.82 0.24
CA PRO A 57 1.99 -27.32 -1.06
C PRO A 57 1.28 -26.01 -1.43
N LEU A 58 2.02 -25.07 -2.00
CA LEU A 58 1.46 -23.78 -2.44
C LEU A 58 0.47 -24.00 -3.58
N ALA A 59 -0.73 -23.44 -3.45
CA ALA A 59 -1.69 -23.41 -4.53
C ALA A 59 -1.19 -22.50 -5.67
N GLN A 60 -1.23 -22.99 -6.92
CA GLN A 60 -0.96 -22.16 -8.10
C GLN A 60 -2.10 -21.19 -8.42
N THR A 61 -3.30 -21.46 -7.90
CA THR A 61 -4.45 -20.57 -8.01
C THR A 61 -4.40 -19.47 -6.95
N TRP A 62 -5.02 -18.33 -7.24
CA TRP A 62 -5.15 -17.26 -6.25
C TRP A 62 -6.00 -17.73 -5.07
N ARG A 63 -5.38 -17.78 -3.90
CA ARG A 63 -6.04 -17.90 -2.60
C ARG A 63 -6.24 -16.51 -2.06
N GLN A 64 -7.40 -16.23 -1.50
CA GLN A 64 -7.72 -14.91 -0.96
C GLN A 64 -8.30 -15.04 0.44
N GLY A 65 -8.15 -13.98 1.23
CA GLY A 65 -8.70 -13.90 2.57
C GLY A 65 -8.76 -12.46 3.06
N THR A 66 -9.26 -12.29 4.27
CA THR A 66 -9.37 -11.00 4.93
C THR A 66 -8.67 -11.04 6.28
N THR A 67 -8.18 -9.89 6.72
CA THR A 67 -7.63 -9.73 8.07
C THR A 67 -7.92 -8.32 8.56
N GLU A 68 -8.07 -8.15 9.87
CA GLU A 68 -8.29 -6.86 10.50
C GLU A 68 -7.00 -6.38 11.14
N MET A 69 -6.58 -5.16 10.83
CA MET A 69 -5.38 -4.55 11.40
C MET A 69 -5.51 -3.03 11.36
N ALA A 70 -5.15 -2.38 12.48
CA ALA A 70 -5.28 -0.93 12.66
C ALA A 70 -6.72 -0.43 12.43
N ASP A 71 -7.70 -1.14 13.01
CA ASP A 71 -9.14 -0.87 12.90
C ASP A 71 -9.67 -0.84 11.44
N GLU A 72 -8.96 -1.50 10.53
CA GLU A 72 -9.30 -1.58 9.12
C GLU A 72 -9.26 -3.03 8.61
N THR A 73 -10.20 -3.37 7.72
CA THR A 73 -10.22 -4.66 7.01
C THR A 73 -9.34 -4.62 5.77
N TRP A 74 -8.41 -5.56 5.71
CA TRP A 74 -7.48 -5.75 4.61
C TRP A 74 -7.82 -7.03 3.84
N TYR A 75 -7.69 -6.96 2.53
CA TYR A 75 -7.95 -8.06 1.60
C TYR A 75 -6.63 -8.50 1.01
N TRP A 76 -6.19 -9.69 1.40
CA TRP A 76 -4.95 -10.26 0.89
C TRP A 76 -5.25 -11.40 -0.07
N ARG A 77 -4.35 -11.63 -1.00
CA ARG A 77 -4.34 -12.81 -1.85
C ARG A 77 -2.93 -13.26 -2.14
N TYR A 78 -2.74 -14.57 -2.24
CA TYR A 78 -1.45 -15.16 -2.61
C TYR A 78 -1.61 -16.21 -3.70
N ARG A 79 -0.53 -16.46 -4.43
CA ARG A 79 -0.38 -17.63 -5.28
C ARG A 79 1.06 -18.11 -5.30
N GLY A 80 1.23 -19.42 -5.41
CA GLY A 80 2.50 -20.03 -5.77
C GLY A 80 2.78 -19.85 -7.26
N ARG A 81 4.03 -19.55 -7.60
CA ARG A 81 4.57 -19.61 -8.96
C ARG A 81 5.77 -20.55 -8.97
N ASP A 82 5.81 -21.38 -10.01
CA ASP A 82 6.98 -22.22 -10.24
C ASP A 82 8.18 -21.33 -10.59
N THR A 83 9.35 -21.71 -10.10
CA THR A 83 10.61 -21.04 -10.40
C THR A 83 11.45 -21.94 -11.29
N THR A 84 12.57 -21.40 -11.79
CA THR A 84 13.52 -22.19 -12.60
C THR A 84 14.20 -23.29 -11.78
N ASP A 85 14.26 -23.14 -10.45
CA ASP A 85 14.78 -24.16 -9.54
C ASP A 85 13.63 -25.06 -9.07
N VAL A 86 13.76 -26.36 -9.30
CA VAL A 86 12.75 -27.38 -8.97
C VAL A 86 12.52 -27.46 -7.46
N GLY A 87 13.51 -27.09 -6.64
CA GLY A 87 13.40 -27.05 -5.18
C GLY A 87 12.79 -25.76 -4.63
N MET A 88 12.55 -24.73 -5.45
CA MET A 88 12.04 -23.44 -4.97
C MET A 88 10.71 -23.05 -5.61
N ARG A 89 9.81 -22.55 -4.77
CA ARG A 89 8.57 -21.91 -5.22
C ARG A 89 8.53 -20.45 -4.78
N ALA A 90 8.09 -19.60 -5.70
CA ALA A 90 7.87 -18.20 -5.42
C ALA A 90 6.43 -18.00 -4.92
N ILE A 91 6.27 -17.21 -3.86
CA ILE A 91 4.98 -16.78 -3.32
C ILE A 91 4.80 -15.33 -3.76
N GLU A 92 3.80 -15.07 -4.61
CA GLU A 92 3.35 -13.72 -4.89
C GLU A 92 2.20 -13.38 -3.94
N MET A 93 2.42 -12.41 -3.06
CA MET A 93 1.46 -11.90 -2.10
C MET A 93 1.01 -10.49 -2.51
N GLU A 94 -0.28 -10.22 -2.45
CA GLU A 94 -0.85 -8.91 -2.72
C GLU A 94 -1.83 -8.51 -1.63
N VAL A 95 -1.70 -7.29 -1.13
CA VAL A 95 -2.60 -6.72 -0.12
C VAL A 95 -3.31 -5.50 -0.68
N ARG A 96 -4.62 -5.45 -0.45
CA ARG A 96 -5.53 -4.40 -0.91
C ARG A 96 -6.38 -3.90 0.24
N ARG A 97 -6.74 -2.63 0.17
CA ARG A 97 -7.74 -2.00 1.06
C ARG A 97 -9.18 -2.25 0.58
N ASN A 98 -9.37 -2.46 -0.72
CA ASN A 98 -10.67 -2.80 -1.33
C ASN A 98 -10.48 -4.00 -2.27
N PRO A 99 -11.34 -5.04 -2.19
CA PRO A 99 -11.21 -6.25 -3.02
C PRO A 99 -11.33 -5.96 -4.52
N GLN A 100 -12.06 -4.93 -4.93
CA GLN A 100 -12.24 -4.52 -6.33
C GLN A 100 -11.15 -3.57 -6.84
N ALA A 101 -10.20 -3.16 -5.99
CA ALA A 101 -9.12 -2.29 -6.40
C ALA A 101 -8.25 -2.96 -7.47
N GLN A 102 -8.11 -2.28 -8.62
CA GLN A 102 -7.33 -2.79 -9.75
C GLN A 102 -5.85 -3.01 -9.37
N ASN A 103 -5.29 -2.09 -8.59
CA ASN A 103 -3.90 -2.16 -8.13
C ASN A 103 -3.83 -2.61 -6.67
N ALA A 104 -2.90 -3.52 -6.38
CA ALA A 104 -2.54 -3.85 -5.01
C ALA A 104 -1.81 -2.66 -4.36
N LEU A 105 -2.07 -2.43 -3.07
CA LEU A 105 -1.42 -1.36 -2.33
C LEU A 105 0.03 -1.74 -2.01
N VAL A 106 0.26 -3.03 -1.75
CA VAL A 106 1.57 -3.68 -1.61
C VAL A 106 1.55 -5.01 -2.36
N ARG A 107 2.65 -5.32 -3.05
CA ARG A 107 2.93 -6.63 -3.63
C ARG A 107 4.29 -7.09 -3.15
N LEU A 108 4.36 -8.30 -2.59
CA LEU A 108 5.61 -8.94 -2.17
C LEU A 108 5.85 -10.21 -2.98
N LEU A 109 7.11 -10.49 -3.24
CA LEU A 109 7.58 -11.75 -3.79
C LEU A 109 8.53 -12.37 -2.78
N ALA A 110 8.22 -13.58 -2.35
CA ALA A 110 9.05 -14.35 -1.44
C ALA A 110 9.32 -15.73 -2.02
N TYR A 111 10.31 -16.43 -1.47
CA TYR A 111 10.68 -17.77 -1.92
C TYR A 111 10.57 -18.73 -0.76
N ARG A 112 10.08 -19.93 -1.05
CA ARG A 112 9.96 -21.03 -0.10
C ARG A 112 10.52 -22.27 -0.75
N GLU A 113 11.35 -23.00 -0.02
CA GLU A 113 11.78 -24.33 -0.44
C GLU A 113 10.55 -25.25 -0.51
N SER A 114 10.40 -25.95 -1.63
CA SER A 114 9.39 -26.99 -1.78
C SER A 114 10.03 -28.30 -1.32
N PRO A 115 9.42 -29.02 -0.36
CA PRO A 115 9.83 -30.38 -0.06
C PRO A 115 9.59 -31.32 -1.25
#